data_AF-A0A832HJN3-F1
#
_entry.id   AF-A0A832HJN3-F1
#
_cell.length_a   1.000
_cell.length_b   1.000
_cell.length_c   1.000
_cell.angle_alpha   90.00
_cell.angle_beta   90.00
_cell.angle_gamma   90.00
#
_symmetry.space_group_name_H-M   'P 1'
#
loop_
_entity.id
_entity.type
_entity.pdbx_description
1 polymer ?
#
loop_
_entity_poly.entity_id
_entity_poly.type
_entity_poly.pdbx_seq_one_letter_code
_entity_poly.pdbx_strand_id
1 'polypeptide(L)' 'MEERKAFLLRIDPALMRELEAWAQDELRSVNGQIEYLLRQAVLRRKKSAAARLRLSDPAAQEPLDQNLQ' A
#
# COMPACT_ATOMS: atom_id res chain seq x y z
N MET A 1 -16.82 -16.42 1.73
CA MET A 1 -16.12 -15.28 1.11
C MET A 1 -17.13 -14.15 1.03
N GLU A 2 -16.80 -12.95 1.53
CA GLU A 2 -17.64 -11.78 1.28
C GLU A 2 -17.79 -11.56 -0.23
N GLU A 3 -18.97 -11.09 -0.63
CA GLU A 3 -19.27 -10.81 -2.02
C GLU A 3 -18.44 -9.63 -2.53
N ARG A 4 -17.89 -9.75 -3.75
CA ARG A 4 -17.12 -8.67 -4.36
C ARG A 4 -18.06 -7.54 -4.75
N LYS A 5 -17.85 -6.36 -4.19
CA LYS A 5 -18.61 -5.16 -4.54
C LYS A 5 -18.17 -4.60 -5.89
N ALA A 6 -19.05 -4.61 -6.88
CA ALA A 6 -18.85 -3.92 -8.15
C ALA A 6 -19.06 -2.41 -7.97
N PHE A 7 -18.20 -1.60 -8.61
CA PHE A 7 -18.33 -0.15 -8.63
C PHE A 7 -17.76 0.42 -9.94
N LEU A 8 -18.25 1.59 -10.35
CA LEU A 8 -17.71 2.30 -11.51
C LEU A 8 -16.48 3.10 -11.09
N LEU A 9 -15.34 2.83 -11.72
CA LEU A 9 -14.10 3.57 -11.53
C LEU A 9 -13.89 4.52 -12.71
N ARG A 10 -13.68 5.80 -12.42
CA ARG A 10 -13.15 6.75 -13.42
C ARG A 10 -11.63 6.71 -13.35
N ILE A 11 -10.99 6.43 -14.47
CA ILE A 11 -9.54 6.29 -14.57
C ILE A 11 -9.06 7.00 -15.83
N ASP A 12 -7.86 7.56 -15.78
CA ASP A 12 -7.19 8.09 -16.95
C ASP A 12 -6.99 6.96 -17.99
N PRO A 13 -7.37 7.15 -19.27
CA PRO A 13 -7.19 6.14 -20.31
C PRO A 13 -5.75 5.68 -20.51
N ALA A 14 -4.76 6.57 -20.33
CA ALA A 14 -3.35 6.22 -20.44
C ALA A 14 -2.94 5.25 -19.31
N LEU A 15 -3.36 5.56 -18.09
CA LEU A 15 -3.12 4.67 -16.94
C LEU A 15 -3.82 3.32 -17.12
N MET A 16 -5.03 3.30 -17.69
CA MET A 16 -5.74 2.04 -17.96
C MET A 16 -4.94 1.15 -18.93
N ARG A 17 -4.36 1.71 -19.99
CA ARG A 17 -3.52 0.96 -20.94
C ARG A 17 -2.26 0.39 -20.28
N GLU A 18 -1.62 1.14 -19.39
CA GLU A 18 -0.46 0.65 -18.64
C GLU A 18 -0.85 -0.51 -17.72
N LEU A 19 -2.00 -0.43 -17.05
CA LEU A 19 -2.52 -1.50 -16.21
C LEU A 19 -2.89 -2.76 -17.01
N GLU A 20 -3.45 -2.59 -18.21
CA GLU A 20 -3.78 -3.69 -19.12
C GLU A 20 -2.52 -4.41 -19.60
N ALA A 21 -1.50 -3.67 -20.04
CA ALA A 21 -0.22 -4.24 -20.44
C ALA A 21 0.46 -4.98 -19.29
N TRP A 22 0.50 -4.39 -18.09
CA TRP A 22 1.07 -5.04 -16.92
C TRP A 22 0.29 -6.31 -16.52
N ALA A 23 -1.04 -6.27 -16.58
CA ALA A 23 -1.85 -7.46 -16.32
C ALA A 23 -1.56 -8.59 -17.33
N GLN A 24 -1.33 -8.25 -18.61
CA GLN A 24 -0.93 -9.21 -19.64
C GLN A 24 0.43 -9.83 -19.35
N ASP A 25 1.42 -9.01 -19.00
CA ASP A 25 2.78 -9.46 -18.67
C ASP A 25 2.80 -10.43 -17.48
N GLU A 26 1.91 -10.24 -16.49
CA GLU A 26 1.75 -11.13 -15.33
C GLU A 26 0.73 -12.26 -15.52
N LEU A 27 0.18 -12.46 -16.73
CA LEU A 27 -0.87 -13.44 -17.02
C LEU A 27 -2.07 -13.35 -16.05
N ARG A 28 -2.49 -12.12 -15.75
CA ARG A 28 -3.56 -11.81 -14.81
C ARG A 28 -4.71 -11.07 -15.49
N SER A 29 -5.92 -11.18 -14.93
CA SER A 29 -7.00 -10.27 -15.31
C SER A 29 -6.72 -8.85 -14.84
N VAL A 30 -7.19 -7.86 -15.61
CA VAL A 30 -7.04 -6.44 -15.29
C VAL A 30 -7.65 -6.11 -13.93
N ASN A 31 -8.84 -6.64 -13.62
CA ASN A 31 -9.46 -6.47 -12.31
C ASN A 31 -8.62 -7.07 -11.18
N GLY A 32 -7.99 -8.22 -11.42
CA GLY A 32 -7.06 -8.83 -10.47
C GLY A 32 -5.82 -7.97 -10.24
N GLN A 33 -5.31 -7.32 -11.30
CA GLN A 33 -4.15 -6.43 -11.22
C GLN A 33 -4.48 -5.18 -10.41
N ILE A 34 -5.62 -4.56 -10.69
CA ILE A 34 -6.12 -3.41 -9.94
C ILE A 34 -6.29 -3.78 -8.46
N GLU A 35 -6.93 -4.92 -8.16
CA GLU A 35 -7.12 -5.36 -6.77
C GLU A 35 -5.79 -5.58 -6.05
N TYR A 36 -4.82 -6.23 -6.71
CA TYR A 36 -3.48 -6.44 -6.16
C TYR A 36 -2.80 -5.11 -5.81
N LEU A 37 -2.79 -4.15 -6.74
CA LEU A 37 -2.17 -2.84 -6.55
C LEU A 37 -2.84 -2.05 -5.42
N LEU A 38 -4.18 -2.05 -5.35
CA LEU A 38 -4.92 -1.40 -4.29
C LEU A 38 -4.61 -2.01 -2.92
N ARG A 39 -4.52 -3.35 -2.82
CA ARG A 39 -4.12 -4.04 -1.58
C ARG A 39 -2.72 -3.62 -1.16
N GLN A 40 -1.76 -3.58 -2.09
CA GLN A 40 -0.40 -3.14 -1.79
C GLN A 40 -0.36 -1.68 -1.32
N ALA A 41 -1.10 -0.78 -1.98
CA ALA A 41 -1.18 0.63 -1.60
C ALA A 41 -1.74 0.82 -0.18
N VAL A 42 -2.81 0.10 0.17
CA VAL A 42 -3.40 0.14 1.53
C VAL A 42 -2.44 -0.40 2.57
N LEU A 43 -1.76 -1.53 2.28
CA LEU A 43 -0.76 -2.11 3.19
C LEU A 43 0.41 -1.16 3.44
N ARG A 44 0.95 -0.54 2.38
CA ARG A 44 2.02 0.47 2.50
C ARG A 44 1.57 1.65 3.36
N ARG A 45 0.37 2.20 3.10
CA ARG A 45 -0.19 3.30 3.91
C ARG A 45 -0.31 2.93 5.39
N LYS A 46 -0.80 1.74 5.71
CA LYS A 46 -0.91 1.25 7.10
C LYS A 46 0.45 1.12 7.77
N LYS A 47 1.45 0.55 7.08
CA LYS A 47 2.82 0.44 7.59
C LYS A 47 3.43 1.81 7.88
N SER A 48 3.28 2.77 6.97
CA SER A 48 3.77 4.15 7.17
C SER A 48 3.05 4.88 8.30
N ALA A 49 1.75 4.62 8.52
CA ALA A 49 1.04 5.16 9.67
C ALA A 49 1.55 4.58 10.99
N ALA A 50 1.74 3.26 11.06
CA ALA A 50 2.31 2.60 12.25
C ALA A 50 3.73 3.08 12.55
N ALA A 51 4.57 3.26 11.53
CA ALA A 51 5.92 3.81 11.70
C ALA A 51 5.91 5.24 12.26
N ARG A 52 5.01 6.10 11.75
CA ARG A 52 4.84 7.46 12.28
C ARG A 52 4.39 7.46 13.75
N LEU A 53 3.44 6.59 14.11
CA LEU A 53 3.01 6.47 15.51
C LEU A 53 4.16 6.06 16.45
N ARG A 54 5.03 5.14 16.01
CA ARG A 54 6.20 4.72 16.79
C ARG A 54 7.22 5.85 16.98
N LEU A 55 7.46 6.65 15.92
CA LEU A 55 8.37 7.80 15.99
C LEU A 55 7.82 8.95 16.85
N SER A 56 6.49 9.05 17.00
CA SER A 56 5.85 10.01 17.89
C SER A 56 5.73 9.54 19.34
N ASP A 57 6.12 8.29 19.63
CA ASP A 57 6.11 7.76 21.00
C ASP A 57 7.37 8.26 21.74
N PRO A 58 7.24 9.16 22.74
CA PRO A 58 8.39 9.67 23.49
C PRO A 58 9.12 8.58 24.28
N ALA A 59 8.51 7.41 24.51
CA ALA A 59 9.16 6.27 25.15
C ALA A 59 10.04 5.44 24.20
N ALA A 60 9.96 5.64 22.88
CA ALA A 60 10.79 4.96 21.88
C ALA A 60 12.11 5.70 21.59
N GLN A 61 12.31 6.89 22.17
CA GLN A 61 13.60 7.56 22.22
C GLN A 61 14.38 6.94 23.38
N GLU A 62 15.17 5.90 23.11
CA GLU A 62 16.10 5.39 24.12
C GLU A 62 16.98 6.57 24.59
N PRO A 63 17.08 6.83 25.90
CA PRO A 63 18.02 7.81 26.39
C PRO A 63 19.41 7.28 26.03
N LEU A 64 20.14 8.03 25.19
CA LEU A 64 21.55 7.80 24.94
C LEU A 64 22.22 7.67 26.31
N ASP A 65 22.74 6.47 26.60
CA ASP A 65 23.43 6.16 27.84
C ASP A 65 24.47 7.25 28.14
N GLN A 66 24.14 8.16 29.06
CA GLN A 66 25.05 9.17 29.61
C GLN A 66 26.01 8.57 30.65
N ASN A 67 26.18 7.25 30.65
CA ASN A 67 27.17 6.55 31.47
C ASN A 67 28.38 6.15 30.60
N LEU A 68 29.12 7.15 30.14
CA LEU A 68 30.55 6.99 29.99
C LEU A 68 31.20 7.91 31.02
N GLN A 69 31.90 7.25 31.94
CA GLN A 69 32.59 7.78 33.12
C GLN A 69 33.45 9.00 32.85
#